data_AF-A0AAW4VMA2-F1
#
_entry.id   AF-A0AAW4VMA2-F1
#
_cell.length_a   1.000
_cell.length_b   1.000
_cell.length_c   1.000
_cell.angle_alpha   90.00
_cell.angle_beta   90.00
_cell.angle_gamma   90.00
#
_symmetry.space_group_name_H-M   'P 1'
#
loop_
_entity.id
_entity.type
_entity.pdbx_description
1 polymer ?
#
loop_
_entity_poly.entity_id
_entity_poly.type
_entity_poly.pdbx_seq_one_letter_code
_entity_poly.pdbx_strand_id
1 'polypeptide(L)'
;MGNEKSNYETYKELMEKYKFKIGRPSEINMDDYDVVVSCNNVGYAHVKYTVLKNAPNLTDREIALLCDGGNLCFGYRVEGNTICVYTD
;
A
#
# COMPACT_ATOMS: atom_id res chain seq x y z
N MET A 1 -5.07 1.70 28.85
CA MET A 1 -5.23 2.09 27.43
C MET A 1 -4.01 1.57 26.71
N GLY A 2 -4.18 0.62 25.79
CA GLY A 2 -3.05 0.12 25.00
C GLY A 2 -2.52 1.25 24.13
N ASN A 3 -1.20 1.42 24.07
CA ASN A 3 -0.59 2.32 23.10
C ASN A 3 -0.89 1.76 21.71
N GLU A 4 -1.84 2.37 21.00
CA GLU A 4 -2.04 2.08 19.59
C GLU A 4 -0.78 2.53 18.83
N LYS A 5 -0.17 1.61 18.08
CA LYS A 5 1.01 1.92 17.26
C LYS A 5 0.61 2.95 16.21
N SER A 6 1.50 3.92 15.97
CA SER A 6 1.29 4.90 14.92
C SER A 6 1.30 4.25 13.53
N ASN A 7 0.63 4.90 12.56
CA ASN A 7 0.65 4.48 11.16
C ASN A 7 2.08 4.30 10.64
N TYR A 8 2.98 5.22 11.00
CA TYR A 8 4.37 5.21 10.57
C TYR A 8 5.18 4.06 11.19
N GLU A 9 4.91 3.68 12.45
CA GLU A 9 5.54 2.50 13.06
C GLU A 9 5.10 1.21 12.38
N THR A 10 3.80 1.05 12.12
CA THR A 10 3.30 -0.11 11.36
C THR A 10 3.91 -0.16 9.95
N TYR A 11 3.99 0.98 9.25
CA TYR A 11 4.63 1.05 7.94
C TYR A 11 6.09 0.61 7.97
N LYS A 12 6.89 1.06 8.95
CA LYS A 12 8.28 0.63 9.10
C LYS A 12 8.41 -0.87 9.33
N GLU A 13 7.58 -1.44 10.20
CA GLU A 13 7.56 -2.89 10.43
C GLU A 13 7.21 -3.69 9.17
N LEU A 14 6.30 -3.17 8.34
CA LEU A 14 5.94 -3.80 7.07
C LEU A 14 7.11 -3.73 6.07
N MET A 15 7.78 -2.59 5.95
CA MET A 15 8.94 -2.41 5.06
C MET A 15 10.17 -3.21 5.50
N GLU A 16 10.32 -3.49 6.79
CA GLU A 16 11.38 -4.37 7.31
C GLU A 16 11.08 -5.85 7.04
N LYS A 17 9.82 -6.26 7.11
CA LYS A 17 9.40 -7.67 6.95
C LYS A 17 9.21 -8.10 5.50
N TYR A 18 8.78 -7.18 4.63
CA TYR A 18 8.32 -7.51 3.29
C TYR A 18 8.96 -6.63 2.22
N LYS A 19 9.35 -7.25 1.11
CA LYS A 19 9.81 -6.56 -0.08
C LYS A 19 8.61 -5.98 -0.82
N PHE A 20 8.36 -4.70 -0.63
CA PHE A 20 7.28 -3.96 -1.29
C PHE A 20 7.75 -3.20 -2.53
N LYS A 21 6.92 -3.17 -3.58
CA LYS A 21 7.18 -2.37 -4.77
C LYS A 21 5.91 -1.75 -5.36
N ILE A 22 6.02 -0.48 -5.74
CA ILE A 22 5.09 0.20 -6.64
C ILE A 22 5.68 0.18 -8.05
N GLY A 23 4.93 -0.31 -9.04
CA GLY A 23 5.29 -0.14 -10.45
C GLY A 23 4.43 -0.94 -11.42
N ARG A 24 4.88 -1.01 -12.67
CA ARG A 24 4.10 -1.61 -13.76
C ARG A 24 4.38 -3.12 -13.85
N PRO A 25 3.34 -3.96 -14.12
CA PRO A 25 3.53 -5.40 -14.26
C PRO A 25 4.57 -5.78 -15.32
N SER A 26 4.69 -5.00 -16.40
CA SER A 26 5.63 -5.25 -17.49
C SER A 26 7.09 -4.93 -17.17
N GLU A 27 7.35 -4.21 -16.07
CA GLU A 27 8.67 -3.69 -15.68
C GLU A 27 9.20 -4.37 -14.40
N ILE A 28 8.36 -5.14 -13.71
CA ILE A 28 8.69 -5.78 -12.43
C ILE A 28 8.73 -7.29 -12.59
N ASN A 29 9.84 -7.90 -12.19
CA ASN A 29 9.87 -9.32 -11.90
C ASN A 29 9.14 -9.59 -10.57
N MET A 30 7.97 -10.21 -10.64
CA MET A 30 7.09 -10.42 -9.49
C MET A 30 7.70 -11.32 -8.42
N ASP A 31 8.66 -12.18 -8.77
CA ASP A 31 9.30 -13.12 -7.84
C ASP A 31 10.26 -12.43 -6.88
N ASP A 32 10.73 -11.22 -7.20
CA ASP A 32 11.69 -10.47 -6.37
C ASP A 32 11.04 -9.77 -5.17
N TYR A 33 9.71 -9.69 -5.13
CA TYR A 33 8.94 -8.90 -4.17
C TYR A 33 7.81 -9.71 -3.52
N ASP A 34 7.46 -9.40 -2.28
CA ASP A 34 6.37 -10.05 -1.55
C ASP A 34 5.01 -9.39 -1.86
N VAL A 35 5.03 -8.07 -2.01
CA VAL A 35 3.85 -7.25 -2.29
C VAL A 35 4.16 -6.29 -3.44
N VAL A 36 3.31 -6.34 -4.48
CA VAL A 36 3.45 -5.48 -5.65
C VAL A 36 2.13 -4.79 -5.94
N VAL A 37 2.17 -3.47 -6.11
CA VAL A 37 1.02 -2.67 -6.50
C VAL A 37 1.35 -1.84 -7.75
N SER A 38 0.34 -1.57 -8.58
CA SER A 38 0.45 -0.66 -9.71
C SER A 38 -0.25 0.65 -9.43
N CYS A 39 0.46 1.78 -9.59
CA CYS A 39 -0.15 3.10 -9.54
C CYS A 39 -0.81 3.38 -10.90
N ASN A 40 -2.14 3.39 -10.92
CA ASN A 40 -2.91 3.49 -12.18
C ASN A 40 -3.42 4.90 -12.46
N ASN A 41 -3.65 5.71 -11.42
CA ASN A 41 -4.24 7.02 -11.58
C ASN A 41 -3.90 7.94 -10.40
N VAL A 42 -3.51 9.16 -10.70
CA VAL A 42 -3.38 10.27 -9.76
C VAL A 42 -4.55 11.21 -10.07
N GLY A 43 -5.62 11.10 -9.29
CA GLY A 43 -6.78 11.97 -9.40
C GLY A 43 -6.64 13.21 -8.51
N TYR A 44 -7.64 14.10 -8.54
CA TYR A 44 -7.73 15.16 -7.54
C TYR A 44 -8.00 14.54 -6.16
N ALA A 45 -7.14 14.86 -5.19
CA ALA A 45 -7.20 14.41 -3.80
C ALA A 45 -7.15 12.89 -3.55
N HIS A 46 -6.70 12.08 -4.52
CA HIS A 46 -6.45 10.65 -4.29
C HIS A 46 -5.53 10.00 -5.32
N VAL A 47 -4.85 8.94 -4.90
CA VAL A 47 -4.07 8.05 -5.77
C VAL A 47 -4.62 6.63 -5.71
N LYS A 48 -4.74 6.00 -6.87
CA LYS A 48 -5.27 4.62 -7.01
C LYS A 48 -4.15 3.61 -7.28
N TYR A 49 -4.11 2.57 -6.46
CA TYR A 49 -3.16 1.47 -6.53
C TYR A 49 -3.89 0.14 -6.72
N THR A 50 -3.66 -0.58 -7.82
CA THR A 50 -4.17 -1.96 -7.97
C THR A 50 -3.18 -2.95 -7.38
N VAL A 51 -3.66 -3.88 -6.57
CA VAL A 51 -2.82 -4.93 -5.98
C VAL A 51 -2.53 -6.00 -7.03
N LEU A 52 -1.27 -6.16 -7.40
CA LEU A 52 -0.83 -7.17 -8.37
C LEU A 52 -0.39 -8.47 -7.69
N LYS A 53 0.24 -8.35 -6.52
CA LYS A 53 0.70 -9.47 -5.69
C LYS A 53 0.56 -9.10 -4.21
N ASN A 54 0.04 -10.04 -3.41
CA ASN A 54 -0.01 -9.95 -1.96
C ASN A 54 0.28 -11.34 -1.37
N ALA A 55 1.52 -11.82 -1.48
CA ALA A 55 1.92 -13.13 -0.97
C ALA A 55 1.73 -13.33 0.55
N PRO A 56 1.98 -12.32 1.41
CA PRO A 56 1.82 -12.48 2.85
C PRO A 56 0.38 -12.28 3.35
N ASN A 57 -0.60 -12.07 2.46
CA ASN A 57 -2.00 -11.80 2.82
C ASN A 57 -2.18 -10.58 3.74
N LEU A 58 -1.49 -9.48 3.45
CA LEU A 58 -1.68 -8.21 4.15
C LEU A 58 -3.12 -7.73 4.02
N THR A 59 -3.60 -7.05 5.04
CA THR A 59 -4.89 -6.37 5.04
C THR A 59 -4.87 -5.16 4.10
N ASP A 60 -6.06 -4.73 3.65
CA ASP A 60 -6.19 -3.53 2.81
C ASP A 60 -5.57 -2.29 3.48
N ARG A 61 -5.68 -2.17 4.81
CA ARG A 61 -5.07 -1.09 5.59
C ARG A 61 -3.55 -1.11 5.52
N GLU A 62 -2.93 -2.28 5.66
CA GLU A 62 -1.48 -2.43 5.59
C GLU A 62 -0.96 -2.12 4.19
N ILE A 63 -1.67 -2.53 3.15
CA ILE A 63 -1.35 -2.17 1.76
C ILE A 63 -1.51 -0.66 1.56
N ALA A 64 -2.57 -0.04 2.10
CA ALA A 64 -2.76 1.41 2.04
C ALA A 64 -1.63 2.18 2.75
N LEU A 65 -1.15 1.69 3.89
CA LEU A 65 0.02 2.25 4.59
C LEU A 65 1.29 2.15 3.74
N LEU A 66 1.52 1.02 3.08
CA LEU A 66 2.65 0.87 2.14
C LEU A 66 2.55 1.85 0.97
N CYS A 67 1.34 2.05 0.44
CA CYS A 67 1.09 2.97 -0.68
C CYS A 67 1.30 4.45 -0.29
N ASP A 68 0.89 4.85 0.93
CA ASP A 68 0.95 6.23 1.42
C ASP A 68 2.20 6.53 2.28
N GLY A 69 3.18 5.62 2.32
CA GLY A 69 4.41 5.81 3.09
C GLY A 69 4.19 5.94 4.60
N GLY A 70 3.12 5.34 5.14
CA GLY A 70 2.79 5.36 6.56
C GLY A 70 2.08 6.61 7.07
N ASN A 71 1.61 7.51 6.19
CA ASN A 71 0.84 8.69 6.56
C ASN A 71 -0.62 8.32 6.88
N LEU A 72 -1.38 7.97 5.84
CA LEU A 72 -2.79 7.57 5.82
C LEU A 72 -3.73 8.53 6.57
N CYS A 73 -3.39 9.82 6.65
CA CYS A 73 -4.11 10.82 7.46
C CYS A 73 -5.55 11.06 6.98
N PHE A 74 -5.78 11.03 5.67
CA PHE A 74 -7.11 11.22 5.09
C PHE A 74 -7.84 9.89 4.86
N GLY A 75 -7.21 8.78 5.21
CA GLY A 75 -7.73 7.43 5.04
C GLY A 75 -7.64 6.90 3.61
N TYR A 76 -8.37 5.82 3.37
CA TYR A 76 -8.44 5.15 2.08
C TYR A 76 -9.81 4.51 1.90
N ARG A 77 -10.10 4.06 0.68
CA ARG A 77 -11.20 3.13 0.39
C ARG A 77 -10.73 2.01 -0.53
N VAL A 78 -11.52 0.95 -0.61
CA VAL A 78 -11.26 -0.21 -1.46
C VAL A 78 -12.32 -0.27 -2.56
N GLU A 79 -11.88 -0.41 -3.81
CA GLU A 79 -12.71 -0.57 -5.00
C GLU A 79 -12.30 -1.88 -5.70
N GLY A 80 -12.93 -2.99 -5.32
CA GLY A 80 -12.52 -4.32 -5.79
C GLY A 80 -11.09 -4.63 -5.34
N ASN A 81 -10.17 -4.78 -6.29
CA ASN A 81 -8.75 -5.03 -6.03
C ASN A 81 -7.88 -3.74 -6.08
N THR A 82 -8.51 -2.57 -5.92
CA THR A 82 -7.85 -1.27 -5.97
C THR A 82 -7.95 -0.58 -4.61
N ILE A 83 -6.80 -0.16 -4.08
CA ILE A 83 -6.68 0.71 -2.94
C ILE A 83 -6.66 2.16 -3.43
N CYS A 84 -7.59 2.97 -2.93
CA CYS A 84 -7.67 4.38 -3.23
C CYS A 84 -7.28 5.17 -1.98
N VAL A 85 -6.08 5.74 -1.97
CA VAL A 85 -5.53 6.54 -0.87
C VAL A 85 -5.90 8.00 -1.09
N TYR A 86 -6.48 8.66 -0.10
CA TYR A 86 -6.78 10.09 -0.18
C TYR A 86 -5.54 10.93 0.10
N THR A 87 -5.32 11.95 -0.73
CA THR A 87 -4.20 12.90 -0.64
C THR A 87 -4.74 14.33 -0.57
N ASP A 88 -3.97 15.28 -0.04
CA ASP A 88 -4.29 16.72 -0.07
C ASP A 88 -4.05 17.30 -1.49
#